data_AF-A0A2D9K0Y6-F1
#
_entry.id   AF-A0A2D9K0Y6-F1
#
_cell.length_a   1.000
_cell.length_b   1.000
_cell.length_c   1.000
_cell.angle_alpha   90.00
_cell.angle_beta   90.00
_cell.angle_gamma   90.00
#
_symmetry.space_group_name_H-M   'P 1'
#
loop_
_entity.id
_entity.type
_entity.pdbx_description
1 polymer ?
#
loop_
_entity_poly.entity_id
_entity_poly.type
_entity_poly.pdbx_seq_one_letter_code
_entity_poly.pdbx_strand_id
1 'polypeptide(L)' 'GRNILAGINTIGLQRSKMETTKIQEIKKIFKTIFYSKDSFSHALDNLNQQNNPEHINLLLNSLNTPSRKGICHPDRKKG' A
#
# COMPACT_ATOMS: atom_id res chain seq x y z
N GLY A 1 -1.44 6.63 22.09
CA GLY A 1 -0.43 6.23 21.08
C GLY A 1 -0.91 6.66 19.70
N ARG A 2 -0.02 6.99 18.77
CA ARG A 2 -0.41 7.16 17.36
C ARG A 2 -0.62 5.79 16.74
N ASN A 3 -1.72 5.60 16.03
CA ASN A 3 -1.90 4.43 15.19
C ASN A 3 -0.93 4.54 14.01
N ILE A 4 -0.10 3.52 13.83
CA ILE A 4 0.87 3.42 12.74
C ILE A 4 0.53 2.22 11.87
N LEU A 5 0.88 2.30 10.59
CA LEU A 5 0.79 1.13 9.73
C LEU A 5 1.88 0.11 10.13
N ALA A 6 1.46 -1.12 10.40
CA ALA A 6 2.37 -2.22 10.75
C ALA A 6 2.70 -3.14 9.56
N GLY A 7 2.00 -2.98 8.43
CA GLY A 7 2.18 -3.79 7.22
C GLY A 7 0.84 -4.21 6.60
N ILE A 8 0.91 -5.19 5.70
CA ILE A 8 -0.26 -5.77 5.02
C ILE A 8 -0.79 -6.97 5.82
N ASN A 9 -2.12 -7.07 5.94
CA ASN A 9 -2.78 -8.22 6.56
C ASN A 9 -2.78 -9.44 5.63
N THR A 10 -1.61 -10.09 5.47
CA THR A 10 -1.46 -11.24 4.56
C THR A 10 -2.30 -12.44 4.99
N ILE A 11 -2.46 -12.66 6.30
CA ILE A 11 -3.29 -13.75 6.84
C ILE A 11 -4.76 -13.55 6.43
N GLY A 12 -5.27 -12.32 6.52
CA GLY A 12 -6.62 -11.98 6.06
C GLY A 12 -6.82 -12.23 4.56
N LEU A 13 -5.85 -11.83 3.73
CA LEU A 13 -5.89 -12.04 2.28
C LEU A 13 -5.82 -13.53 1.90
N GLN A 14 -5.02 -14.32 2.61
CA GLN A 14 -4.96 -15.77 2.41
C GLN A 14 -6.29 -16.44 2.80
N ARG A 15 -6.90 -16.02 3.92
CA ARG A 15 -8.22 -16.51 4.35
C ARG A 15 -9.32 -16.16 3.34
N SER A 16 -9.21 -15.03 2.64
CA SER A 16 -10.11 -14.67 1.55
C SER A 16 -9.79 -15.37 0.22
N LYS A 17 -8.90 -16.38 0.22
CA LYS A 17 -8.48 -17.15 -0.96
C LYS A 17 -7.80 -16.29 -2.05
N MET A 18 -7.18 -15.17 -1.69
CA MET A 18 -6.36 -14.42 -2.64
C MET A 18 -5.08 -15.20 -2.96
N GLU A 19 -4.73 -15.25 -4.24
CA GLU A 19 -3.53 -15.93 -4.70
C GLU A 19 -2.26 -15.33 -4.09
N THR A 20 -1.31 -16.19 -3.76
CA THR A 20 -0.05 -15.77 -3.12
C THR A 20 0.73 -14.78 -3.99
N THR A 21 0.68 -14.92 -5.32
CA THR A 21 1.31 -13.99 -6.28
C THR A 21 0.77 -12.56 -6.13
N LYS A 22 -0.55 -12.40 -6.14
CA LYS A 22 -1.23 -11.11 -5.93
C LYS A 22 -0.89 -10.51 -4.56
N ILE A 23 -0.81 -11.34 -3.51
CA ILE A 23 -0.40 -10.88 -2.18
C ILE A 23 1.04 -10.33 -2.19
N GLN A 24 1.97 -10.99 -2.90
CA GLN A 24 3.34 -10.49 -3.01
C GLN A 24 3.41 -9.19 -3.83
N GLU A 25 2.61 -9.06 -4.88
CA GLU A 25 2.48 -7.81 -5.64
C GLU A 25 2.00 -6.66 -4.75
N ILE A 26 0.92 -6.86 -3.98
CA ILE A 26 0.42 -5.88 -3.00
C ILE A 26 1.51 -5.48 -2.01
N LYS A 27 2.26 -6.45 -1.47
CA LYS A 27 3.37 -6.16 -0.55
C LYS A 27 4.48 -5.35 -1.20
N LYS A 28 4.82 -5.63 -2.46
CA LYS A 28 5.83 -4.89 -3.20
C LYS A 28 5.39 -3.44 -3.40
N ILE A 29 4.16 -3.23 -3.87
CA ILE A 29 3.58 -1.89 -4.06
C ILE A 29 3.51 -1.12 -2.73
N PHE A 30 3.05 -1.76 -1.67
CA PHE A 30 3.03 -1.15 -0.33
C PHE A 30 4.41 -0.68 0.12
N LYS A 31 5.46 -1.49 -0.11
CA LYS A 31 6.84 -1.10 0.20
C LYS A 31 7.28 0.10 -0.65
N THR A 32 7.00 0.10 -1.94
CA THR A 32 7.33 1.23 -2.83
C THR A 32 6.68 2.53 -2.35
N ILE A 33 5.43 2.49 -1.91
CA ILE A 33 4.70 3.69 -1.49
C ILE A 33 5.20 4.24 -0.15
N PHE A 34 5.45 3.37 0.83
CA PHE A 34 5.67 3.81 2.20
C PHE A 34 7.13 3.74 2.68
N TYR A 35 7.99 3.01 1.97
CA TYR A 35 9.39 2.76 2.38
C TYR A 35 10.40 3.07 1.27
N SER A 36 9.98 3.65 0.14
CA SER A 36 10.94 4.16 -0.84
C SER A 36 11.61 5.44 -0.35
N LYS A 37 12.68 5.84 -1.05
CA LYS A 37 13.33 7.15 -0.83
C LYS A 37 12.48 8.32 -1.34
N ASP A 38 11.53 8.03 -2.22
CA ASP A 38 10.62 9.02 -2.77
C ASP A 38 9.60 9.45 -1.71
N SER A 39 9.04 10.65 -1.90
CA SER A 39 7.90 11.05 -1.08
C SER A 39 6.70 10.15 -1.39
N PHE A 40 5.82 9.97 -0.40
CA PHE A 40 4.58 9.20 -0.57
C PHE A 40 3.79 9.65 -1.81
N SER A 41 3.65 10.97 -2.02
CA SER A 41 2.94 11.51 -3.18
C SER A 41 3.61 11.12 -4.49
N HIS A 42 4.93 11.30 -4.59
CA HIS A 42 5.68 10.98 -5.81
C HIS A 42 5.61 9.48 -6.14
N ALA A 43 5.77 8.61 -5.13
CA ALA A 43 5.66 7.17 -5.33
C ALA A 43 4.25 6.77 -5.77
N LEU A 44 3.21 7.39 -5.21
CA LEU A 44 1.81 7.14 -5.58
C LEU A 44 1.51 7.61 -7.00
N ASP A 45 1.94 8.82 -7.38
CA ASP A 45 1.74 9.37 -8.72
C ASP A 45 2.42 8.51 -9.79
N ASN A 46 3.66 8.07 -9.54
CA ASN A 46 4.39 7.18 -10.44
C ASN A 46 3.69 5.83 -10.64
N LEU A 47 3.04 5.32 -9.59
CA LEU A 47 2.26 4.08 -9.68
C LEU A 47 0.94 4.30 -10.40
N ASN A 48 0.26 5.43 -10.19
CA ASN A 48 -0.98 5.78 -10.88
C ASN A 48 -0.80 5.91 -12.40
N GLN A 49 0.40 6.23 -12.87
CA GLN A 49 0.72 6.32 -14.31
C GLN A 49 0.99 4.95 -14.97
N GLN A 50 1.15 3.88 -14.19
CA GLN A 50 1.42 2.54 -14.71
C GLN A 50 0.13 1.79 -15.02
N ASN A 51 0.19 0.88 -16.00
CA ASN A 51 -0.90 -0.07 -16.23
C ASN A 51 -0.83 -1.20 -15.19
N ASN A 52 -1.44 -0.97 -14.03
CA ASN A 52 -1.45 -1.92 -12.93
C ASN A 52 -2.62 -2.91 -13.04
N PRO A 53 -2.46 -4.14 -12.52
CA PRO A 53 -3.56 -5.09 -12.42
C PRO A 53 -4.64 -4.60 -11.43
N GLU A 54 -5.86 -5.09 -11.60
CA GLU A 54 -7.06 -4.64 -10.86
C GLU A 54 -6.86 -4.60 -9.33
N HIS A 55 -6.28 -5.65 -8.76
CA HIS A 55 -6.08 -5.75 -7.31
C HIS A 55 -5.11 -4.70 -6.75
N ILE A 56 -4.19 -4.19 -7.58
CA ILE A 56 -3.33 -3.06 -7.23
C ILE A 56 -4.09 -1.75 -7.41
N ASN A 57 -4.89 -1.60 -8.47
CA ASN A 57 -5.74 -0.41 -8.64
C ASN A 57 -6.71 -0.22 -7.47
N LEU A 58 -7.25 -1.30 -6.89
CA LEU A 58 -8.07 -1.21 -5.68
C LEU A 58 -7.30 -0.62 -4.49
N LEU A 59 -6.04 -1.03 -4.31
CA LEU A 59 -5.16 -0.43 -3.29
C LEU A 59 -4.90 1.05 -3.59
N LEU A 60 -4.46 1.38 -4.81
CA LEU A 60 -4.13 2.76 -5.19
C LEU A 60 -5.33 3.68 -5.06
N ASN A 61 -6.52 3.24 -5.49
CA ASN A 61 -7.77 3.99 -5.33
C ASN A 61 -8.03 4.33 -3.86
N SER A 62 -7.86 3.36 -2.94
CA SER A 62 -8.03 3.62 -1.50
C SER A 62 -7.06 4.65 -0.94
N LEU A 63 -5.88 4.80 -1.55
CA LEU A 63 -4.87 5.78 -1.18
C LEU A 63 -5.10 7.15 -1.84
N ASN A 64 -5.65 7.17 -3.05
CA ASN A 64 -6.02 8.39 -3.78
C ASN A 64 -7.29 9.05 -3.21
N THR A 65 -8.15 8.30 -2.52
CA THR A 65 -9.36 8.82 -1.88
C THR A 65 -9.29 8.70 -0.35
N PRO A 66 -8.35 9.41 0.31
CA PRO A 66 -8.20 9.31 1.75
C PRO A 66 -9.40 9.91 2.49
N SER A 67 -9.62 9.46 3.73
CA SER A 67 -10.60 10.08 4.62
C SER A 67 -10.22 11.54 4.94
N ARG A 68 -11.14 12.30 5.55
CA ARG A 68 -10.86 13.68 6.05
C ARG A 68 -9.63 13.77 6.96
N LYS A 69 -9.27 12.67 7.64
CA LYS A 69 -8.11 12.60 8.56
C LYS A 69 -6.81 12.16 7.87
N GLY A 70 -6.84 11.92 6.55
CA GLY A 70 -5.72 11.38 5.80
C GLY A 70 -5.54 9.87 5.98
N ILE A 71 -4.31 9.42 5.76
CA ILE A 71 -3.89 8.02 5.83
C ILE A 71 -2.89 7.86 6.97
N CYS A 72 -2.91 6.72 7.66
CA CYS A 72 -1.87 6.39 8.61
C CYS A 72 -0.55 6.13 7.86
N HIS A 73 0.59 6.46 8.48
CA HIS A 73 1.92 6.14 7.94
C HIS A 73 2.65 5.17 8.87
N PRO A 74 3.56 4.33 8.35
CA PRO A 74 4.42 3.51 9.19
C PRO A 74 5.42 4.36 9.98
N ASP A 75 5.97 3.80 11.05
CA ASP A 75 7.07 4.42 11.76
C ASP A 75 8.34 4.40 10.90
N ARG A 76 8.90 5.59 10.62
CA ARG A 76 10.09 5.77 9.78
C ARG A 76 11.35 5.13 10.37
N LYS A 77 11.34 4.69 11.63
CA LYS A 77 12.46 4.01 12.27
C LYS A 77 12.69 2.55 11.83
N LYS A 78 11.81 1.97 11.00
CA LYS A 78 11.89 0.56 10.55
C LYS A 78 12.11 0.39 9.04
N GLY A 79 12.46 1.46 8.32
CA GLY A 79 12.79 1.45 6.89
C GLY A 79 14.28 1.40 6.65
#